data_AF-R4VPL9-F1
#
_entry.id   AF-R4VPL9-F1
#
_cell.length_a   1.000
_cell.length_b   1.000
_cell.length_c   1.000
_cell.angle_alpha   90.00
_cell.angle_beta   90.00
_cell.angle_gamma   90.00
#
_symmetry.space_group_name_H-M   'P 1'
#
loop_
_entity.id
_entity.type
_entity.pdbx_description
1 polymer ?
#
loop_
_entity_poly.entity_id
_entity_poly.type
_entity_poly.pdbx_seq_one_letter_code
_entity_poly.pdbx_strand_id
1 'polypeptide(L)' 'MTWSEAAPERPFCSRRCRLIDLGEWFEEAHHIPGEPAELPDEDSD' A
#
# COMPACT_ATOMS: atom_id res chain seq x y z
N MET A 1 -12.98 16.13 -0.23
CA MET A 1 -11.68 16.83 -0.13
C MET A 1 -11.43 17.57 -1.43
N THR A 2 -10.75 18.71 -1.40
CA THR A 2 -10.33 19.43 -2.61
C THR A 2 -8.87 19.10 -2.91
N TRP A 3 -8.55 18.86 -4.18
CA TRP A 3 -7.18 18.62 -4.61
C TRP A 3 -6.46 19.99 -4.65
N SER A 4 -5.85 20.45 -3.54
CA SER A 4 -4.96 21.63 -3.46
C SER A 4 -3.71 21.42 -2.58
N GLU A 5 -2.66 22.22 -2.75
CA GLU A 5 -1.42 22.14 -1.93
C GLU A 5 -1.67 22.32 -0.43
N ALA A 6 -2.78 22.97 -0.07
CA ALA A 6 -3.20 23.16 1.31
C ALA A 6 -3.80 21.91 1.98
N ALA A 7 -4.02 20.82 1.25
CA ALA A 7 -4.54 19.57 1.83
C ALA A 7 -3.37 18.67 2.27
N PRO A 8 -3.06 18.59 3.58
CA PRO A 8 -1.81 18.00 4.10
C PRO A 8 -1.77 16.47 4.00
N GLU A 9 -2.93 15.82 3.92
CA GLU A 9 -3.04 14.36 3.91
C GLU A 9 -3.15 13.79 2.49
N ARG A 10 -3.07 14.63 1.45
CA ARG A 10 -3.05 14.14 0.06
C ARG A 10 -1.96 13.09 -0.12
N PRO A 11 -2.24 12.00 -0.85
CA PRO A 11 -3.41 11.75 -1.70
C PRO A 11 -4.69 11.32 -0.96
N PHE A 12 -4.66 11.23 0.36
CA PHE A 12 -5.76 10.73 1.17
C PHE A 12 -6.72 11.83 1.65
N CYS A 13 -7.92 11.38 2.02
CA CYS A 13 -8.98 12.22 2.54
C CYS A 13 -8.69 12.80 3.94
N SER A 14 -7.85 12.10 4.71
CA SER A 14 -7.55 12.33 6.12
C SER A 14 -6.42 11.41 6.57
N ARG A 15 -5.86 11.69 7.75
CA ARG A 15 -4.90 10.79 8.42
C ARG A 15 -5.44 9.37 8.62
N ARG A 16 -6.75 9.22 8.87
CA ARG A 16 -7.40 7.91 9.01
C ARG A 16 -7.36 7.13 7.69
N CYS A 17 -7.71 7.76 6.57
CA CYS A 17 -7.64 7.15 5.24
C CYS A 17 -6.21 6.64 4.95
N ARG A 18 -5.17 7.42 5.28
CA ARG A 18 -3.76 7.04 5.10
C ARG A 18 -3.34 5.81 5.92
N LEU A 19 -3.80 5.73 7.17
CA LEU A 19 -3.44 4.62 8.05
C LEU A 19 -4.15 3.30 7.67
N ILE A 20 -5.36 3.39 7.14
CA ILE A 20 -6.09 2.20 6.65
C ILE A 20 -5.36 1.61 5.45
N ASP A 21 -5.05 2.43 4.45
CA ASP A 21 -4.30 2.01 3.25
C ASP A 21 -2.98 1.32 3.64
N LEU A 22 -2.21 1.95 4.54
CA LEU A 22 -0.98 1.35 5.07
C LEU A 22 -1.21 0.00 5.75
N GLY A 23 -2.30 -0.15 6.51
CA GLY A 23 -2.68 -1.41 7.14
C GLY A 23 -2.97 -2.50 6.11
N GLU A 24 -3.74 -2.18 5.07
CA GLU A 24 -4.07 -3.12 3.99
C GLU A 24 -2.83 -3.59 3.21
N TRP A 25 -1.80 -2.75 3.09
CA TRP A 25 -0.50 -3.17 2.54
C TRP A 25 0.25 -4.14 3.47
N PHE A 26 0.27 -3.88 4.77
CA PHE A 26 0.92 -4.79 5.73
C PHE A 26 0.18 -6.12 5.91
N GLU A 27 -1.14 -6.11 5.74
CA GLU A 27 -1.97 -7.31 5.76
C GLU A 27 -1.97 -8.07 4.43
N GLU A 28 -1.16 -7.64 3.45
CA GLU A 28 -1.08 -8.22 2.10
C GLU A 28 -2.44 -8.26 1.36
N ALA A 29 -3.39 -7.42 1.78
CA ALA A 29 -4.71 -7.33 1.14
C ALA A 29 -4.61 -6.72 -0.27
N HIS A 30 -3.59 -5.88 -0.51
CA HIS A 30 -3.24 -5.38 -1.83
C HIS A 30 -2.31 -6.35 -2.55
N HIS A 31 -2.83 -7.03 -3.58
CA HIS A 31 -2.05 -7.86 -4.47
C HIS A 31 -2.49 -7.66 -5.92
N ILE A 32 -1.56 -7.85 -6.85
CA ILE A 32 -1.85 -7.87 -8.28
C ILE A 32 -2.18 -9.33 -8.63
N PRO A 33 -3.36 -9.63 -9.18
CA PRO A 33 -3.70 -10.98 -9.60
C PRO A 33 -2.78 -11.44 -10.73
N GLY A 34 -2.22 -12.64 -10.62
CA GLY A 34 -1.29 -13.18 -11.60
C GLY A 34 -0.75 -14.55 -11.18
N GLU A 35 0.15 -15.09 -11.98
CA GLU A 35 0.92 -16.27 -11.57
C GLU A 35 1.79 -15.93 -10.35
N PRO A 36 2.04 -16.89 -9.45
CA PRO A 36 2.93 -16.68 -8.32
C PRO A 36 4.28 -16.15 -8.80
N ALA A 37 4.84 -15.17 -8.07
CA ALA A 37 6.17 -14.68 -8.37
C ALA A 37 7.18 -15.82 -8.21
N GLU A 38 8.08 -15.99 -9.19
CA GLU A 38 9.24 -16.85 -9.02
C GLU A 38 10.21 -16.15 -8.05
N LEU A 39 10.18 -16.57 -6.79
CA LEU A 39 11.13 -16.13 -5.78
C LEU A 39 12.40 -16.99 -5.87
N PRO A 40 13.61 -16.40 -5.84
CA PRO A 40 14.83 -17.18 -5.73
C PRO A 40 14.83 -17.94 -4.39
N ASP A 41 15.28 -19.19 -4.40
CA ASP A 41 15.32 -20.04 -3.21
C ASP A 41 16.15 -19.36 -2.10
N GLU A 42 15.56 -19.20 -0.91
CA GLU A 42 16.17 -18.52 0.25
C GLU A 42 17.33 -19.33 0.90
N ASP A 43 17.67 -20.50 0.35
CA ASP A 43 18.68 -21.44 0.88
C ASP A 43 20.03 -21.39 0.12
N SER A 44 20.43 -20.24 -0.43
CA SER A 44 21.81 -20.04 -0.91
C SER A 44 22.64 -19.24 0.09
N ASP A 45 23.20 -19.93 1.09
CA ASP A 45 24.43 -19.53 1.80
C ASP A 45 25.65 -20.21 1.14
#